data_AF-A0A2N2M4P0-F1
#
_entry.id   AF-A0A2N2M4P0-F1
#
_cell.length_a   1.000
_cell.length_b   1.000
_cell.length_c   1.000
_cell.angle_alpha   90.00
_cell.angle_beta   90.00
_cell.angle_gamma   90.00
#
_symmetry.space_group_name_H-M   'P 1'
#
loop_
_entity.id
_entity.type
_entity.pdbx_description
1 polymer ?
#
loop_
_entity_poly.entity_id
_entity_poly.type
_entity_poly.pdbx_seq_one_letter_code
_entity_poly.pdbx_strand_id
1 'polypeptide(L)'
;MKTSNLLKKDSLLALGSGVVLGAVISSFSDGSFWFGWLKCGFLTAILLLGLIRVWRLAGAGRTLALLMLVAFTLRVAFGIYLNQGLPQLGFNNPVQNTGYVFSDAHDRDQAAYQIAISGKAWLPQIKANIATDQYGGLLAFSALVYWIFSADVHRPLLMVLISAAAMAAG
;
A
#
# COMPACT_ATOMS: atom_id res chain seq x y z
N MET A 1 -8.11 -10.09 -31.60
CA MET A 1 -8.03 -8.61 -31.72
C MET A 1 -8.88 -7.84 -30.68
N LYS A 2 -10.09 -8.32 -30.27
CA LYS A 2 -10.93 -7.65 -29.24
C LYS A 2 -10.30 -7.54 -27.83
N THR A 3 -9.54 -8.55 -27.40
CA THR A 3 -8.91 -8.60 -26.06
C THR A 3 -7.80 -7.56 -25.86
N SER A 4 -7.00 -7.29 -26.90
CA SER A 4 -5.93 -6.27 -26.84
C SER A 4 -6.50 -4.86 -26.60
N ASN A 5 -7.61 -4.51 -27.25
CA ASN A 5 -8.26 -3.21 -27.05
C ASN A 5 -8.86 -3.07 -25.66
N LEU A 6 -9.35 -4.16 -25.07
CA LEU A 6 -9.88 -4.14 -23.70
C LEU A 6 -8.75 -3.92 -22.68
N LEU A 7 -7.64 -4.66 -22.83
CA LEU A 7 -6.46 -4.50 -21.98
C LEU A 7 -5.92 -3.07 -22.03
N LYS A 8 -5.80 -2.49 -23.22
CA LYS A 8 -5.36 -1.09 -23.38
C LYS A 8 -6.27 -0.10 -22.64
N LYS A 9 -7.59 -0.25 -22.79
CA LYS A 9 -8.57 0.62 -22.11
C LYS A 9 -8.46 0.52 -20.59
N ASP A 10 -8.33 -0.69 -20.08
CA ASP A 10 -8.23 -0.89 -18.64
C ASP A 10 -6.90 -0.40 -18.07
N SER A 11 -5.79 -0.59 -18.81
CA SER A 11 -4.49 -0.03 -18.42
C SER A 11 -4.53 1.50 -18.40
N LEU A 12 -5.18 2.14 -19.38
CA LEU A 12 -5.37 3.59 -19.39
C LEU A 12 -6.23 4.07 -18.22
N LEU A 13 -7.31 3.35 -17.90
CA LEU A 13 -8.16 3.66 -16.75
C LEU A 13 -7.39 3.52 -15.44
N ALA A 14 -6.62 2.45 -15.27
CA ALA A 14 -5.81 2.20 -14.09
C ALA A 14 -4.69 3.23 -13.94
N LEU A 15 -4.02 3.60 -15.04
CA LEU A 15 -3.01 4.66 -15.04
C LEU A 15 -3.61 6.02 -14.69
N GLY A 16 -4.71 6.42 -15.35
CA GLY A 16 -5.36 7.70 -15.06
C GLY A 16 -5.85 7.80 -13.61
N SER A 17 -6.50 6.74 -13.11
CA SER A 17 -6.95 6.67 -11.72
C SER A 17 -5.79 6.61 -10.73
N GLY A 18 -4.72 5.89 -11.07
CA GLY A 18 -3.50 5.79 -10.27
C GLY A 18 -2.77 7.12 -10.15
N VAL A 19 -2.73 7.94 -11.21
CA VAL A 19 -2.16 9.30 -11.15
C VAL A 19 -2.93 10.18 -10.18
N VAL A 20 -4.26 10.16 -10.23
CA VAL A 20 -5.10 10.97 -9.34
C VAL A 20 -4.98 10.50 -7.89
N LEU A 21 -5.17 9.20 -7.64
CA LEU A 21 -5.09 8.65 -6.29
C LEU A 21 -3.68 8.74 -5.72
N GLY A 22 -2.64 8.54 -6.54
CA GLY A 22 -1.25 8.72 -6.13
C GLY A 22 -0.98 10.14 -5.62
N ALA A 23 -1.61 11.17 -6.22
CA ALA A 23 -1.45 12.56 -5.77
C ALA A 23 -2.10 12.76 -4.39
N VAL A 24 -3.29 12.16 -4.19
CA VAL A 24 -3.96 12.16 -2.88
C VAL A 24 -3.06 11.49 -1.84
N ILE A 25 -2.59 10.26 -2.09
CA ILE A 25 -1.73 9.53 -1.13
C ILE A 25 -0.44 10.30 -0.84
N SER A 26 0.20 10.85 -1.87
CA SER A 26 1.44 11.61 -1.68
C SER A 26 1.24 12.90 -0.90
N SER A 27 0.02 13.45 -0.85
CA SER A 27 -0.28 14.64 -0.04
C SER A 27 -0.30 14.33 1.46
N PHE A 28 -0.49 13.06 1.82
CA PHE A 28 -0.50 12.56 3.20
C PHE A 28 0.70 11.68 3.53
N SER A 29 1.69 11.59 2.62
CA SER A 29 2.90 10.80 2.83
C SER A 29 4.09 11.72 3.07
N ASP A 30 5.06 11.24 3.83
CA ASP A 30 6.29 11.99 4.09
C ASP A 30 7.20 12.11 2.86
N GLY A 31 8.09 13.10 2.92
CA GLY A 31 9.13 13.39 1.93
C GLY A 31 8.67 14.26 0.76
N SER A 32 9.38 14.15 -0.36
CA SER A 32 9.08 14.94 -1.57
C SER A 32 7.77 14.51 -2.21
N PHE A 33 6.85 15.46 -2.38
CA PHE A 33 5.57 15.25 -3.06
C PHE A 33 5.75 14.66 -4.47
N TRP A 34 6.68 15.16 -5.27
CA TRP A 34 6.84 14.69 -6.65
C TRP A 34 7.30 13.23 -6.73
N PHE A 35 8.28 12.85 -5.89
CA PHE A 35 8.76 11.47 -5.83
C PHE A 35 7.70 10.55 -5.21
N GLY A 36 7.03 10.99 -4.15
CA GLY A 36 5.92 10.25 -3.54
C GLY A 36 4.79 10.03 -4.54
N TRP A 37 4.39 11.06 -5.27
CA TRP A 37 3.33 11.01 -6.28
C TRP A 37 3.62 10.00 -7.38
N LEU A 38 4.83 10.04 -7.95
CA LEU A 38 5.22 9.09 -9.01
C LEU A 38 5.22 7.65 -8.50
N LYS A 39 5.83 7.39 -7.33
CA LYS A 39 5.95 6.05 -6.77
C LYS A 39 4.60 5.49 -6.30
N CYS A 40 3.84 6.28 -5.52
CA CYS A 40 2.50 5.92 -5.07
C CYS A 40 1.53 5.78 -6.24
N GLY A 41 1.61 6.68 -7.23
CA GLY A 41 0.76 6.65 -8.41
C GLY A 41 1.02 5.42 -9.28
N PHE A 42 2.29 5.06 -9.49
CA PHE A 42 2.66 3.85 -10.22
C PHE A 42 2.20 2.59 -9.49
N LEU A 43 2.44 2.48 -8.18
CA LEU A 43 1.94 1.36 -7.38
C LEU A 43 0.42 1.25 -7.43
N THR A 44 -0.29 2.37 -7.25
CA THR A 44 -1.75 2.40 -7.30
C THR A 44 -2.28 1.96 -8.66
N ALA A 45 -1.65 2.40 -9.76
CA ALA A 45 -2.03 1.96 -11.10
C ALA A 45 -1.88 0.43 -11.28
N ILE A 46 -0.80 -0.17 -10.78
CA ILE A 46 -0.61 -1.63 -10.81
C ILE A 46 -1.71 -2.34 -10.02
N LEU A 47 -2.00 -1.87 -8.81
CA LEU A 47 -3.03 -2.47 -7.94
C LEU A 47 -4.43 -2.37 -8.56
N LEU A 48 -4.80 -1.20 -9.10
CA LEU A 48 -6.07 -1.01 -9.78
C LEU A 48 -6.20 -1.87 -11.03
N LEU A 49 -5.11 -2.03 -11.80
CA LEU A 49 -5.12 -2.93 -12.96
C LEU A 49 -5.39 -4.37 -12.52
N GLY A 50 -4.75 -4.81 -11.43
CA GLY A 50 -5.00 -6.12 -10.80
C GLY A 50 -6.46 -6.29 -10.36
N LEU A 51 -7.03 -5.30 -9.68
CA LEU A 51 -8.44 -5.32 -9.27
C LEU A 51 -9.39 -5.38 -10.47
N ILE A 52 -9.14 -4.62 -11.54
CA ILE A 52 -9.94 -4.69 -12.77
C ILE A 52 -9.82 -6.09 -13.40
N ARG A 53 -8.65 -6.74 -13.35
CA ARG A 53 -8.49 -8.13 -13.80
C ARG A 53 -9.35 -9.08 -12.97
N VAL A 54 -9.26 -9.02 -11.65
CA VAL A 54 -10.05 -9.86 -10.74
C VAL A 54 -11.55 -9.69 -11.02
N TRP A 55 -12.01 -8.44 -11.12
CA TRP A 55 -13.40 -8.13 -11.46
C TRP A 55 -13.86 -8.74 -12.79
N ARG A 56 -13.03 -8.64 -13.85
CA ARG A 56 -13.34 -9.24 -15.15
C ARG A 56 -13.35 -10.75 -15.12
N LEU A 57 -12.40 -11.37 -14.40
CA LEU A 57 -12.33 -12.82 -14.24
C LEU A 57 -13.52 -13.37 -13.45
N ALA A 58 -14.06 -12.58 -12.51
CA ALA A 58 -15.25 -12.90 -11.73
C ALA A 58 -16.58 -12.60 -12.47
N GLY A 59 -16.55 -12.38 -13.80
CA GLY A 59 -17.76 -12.19 -14.62
C GLY A 59 -18.20 -10.75 -14.84
N ALA A 60 -17.40 -9.75 -14.44
CA ALA A 60 -17.60 -8.33 -14.72
C ALA A 60 -18.96 -7.75 -14.25
N GLY A 61 -19.54 -8.30 -13.19
CA GLY A 61 -20.80 -7.82 -12.62
C GLY A 61 -20.70 -6.39 -12.05
N ARG A 62 -21.69 -5.53 -12.33
CA ARG A 62 -21.71 -4.14 -11.83
C ARG A 62 -21.71 -4.06 -10.31
N THR A 63 -22.46 -4.94 -9.64
CA THR A 63 -22.52 -5.00 -8.17
C THR A 63 -21.16 -5.32 -7.57
N LEU A 64 -20.44 -6.29 -8.16
CA LEU A 64 -19.09 -6.64 -7.71
C LEU A 64 -18.12 -5.47 -7.87
N ALA A 65 -18.13 -4.78 -9.02
CA ALA A 65 -17.30 -3.59 -9.21
C ALA A 65 -17.58 -2.51 -8.15
N LEU A 66 -18.85 -2.27 -7.83
CA LEU A 66 -19.23 -1.29 -6.81
C LEU A 66 -18.74 -1.71 -5.42
N LEU A 67 -18.90 -2.98 -5.04
CA LEU A 67 -18.42 -3.50 -3.77
C LEU A 67 -16.89 -3.39 -3.65
N MET A 68 -16.16 -3.77 -4.68
CA MET A 68 -14.69 -3.65 -4.73
C MET A 68 -14.25 -2.18 -4.61
N LEU A 69 -14.91 -1.27 -5.34
CA LEU A 69 -14.63 0.16 -5.28
C LEU A 69 -14.86 0.73 -3.89
N VAL A 70 -16.04 0.47 -3.30
CA VAL A 70 -16.39 0.94 -1.95
C VAL A 70 -15.42 0.35 -0.91
N ALA A 71 -15.13 -0.95 -0.99
CA ALA A 71 -14.21 -1.62 -0.08
C ALA A 71 -12.79 -1.05 -0.13
N PHE A 72 -12.29 -0.77 -1.33
CA PHE A 72 -10.98 -0.15 -1.55
C PHE A 72 -10.96 1.28 -1.02
N THR A 73 -11.92 2.12 -1.44
CA THR A 73 -11.98 3.54 -1.08
C THR A 73 -12.12 3.73 0.43
N LEU A 74 -13.01 2.97 1.10
CA LEU A 74 -13.19 3.06 2.55
C LEU A 74 -11.91 2.68 3.30
N ARG A 75 -11.20 1.64 2.86
CA ARG A 75 -9.95 1.20 3.51
C ARG A 75 -8.83 2.20 3.34
N VAL A 76 -8.68 2.78 2.15
CA VAL A 76 -7.69 3.83 1.90
C VAL A 76 -8.02 5.07 2.74
N ALA A 77 -9.26 5.53 2.72
CA ALA A 77 -9.69 6.69 3.50
C ALA A 77 -9.47 6.48 5.00
N PHE A 78 -9.83 5.31 5.52
CA PHE A 78 -9.63 4.98 6.93
C PHE A 78 -8.15 4.82 7.29
N GLY A 79 -7.34 4.24 6.41
CA GLY A 79 -5.90 4.14 6.62
C GLY A 79 -5.21 5.50 6.66
N ILE A 80 -5.58 6.43 5.77
CA ILE A 80 -5.11 7.83 5.82
C ILE A 80 -5.57 8.49 7.12
N TYR A 81 -6.86 8.33 7.46
CA TYR A 81 -7.42 8.91 8.68
C TYR A 81 -6.69 8.44 9.94
N LEU A 82 -6.39 7.15 10.07
CA LEU A 82 -5.66 6.63 11.20
C LEU A 82 -4.20 7.10 11.22
N ASN A 83 -3.51 7.03 10.07
CA ASN A 83 -2.10 7.39 9.98
C ASN A 83 -1.87 8.87 10.35
N GLN A 84 -2.76 9.77 9.92
CA GLN A 84 -2.67 11.20 10.21
C GLN A 84 -3.36 11.61 11.52
N GLY A 85 -4.42 10.91 11.90
CA GLY A 85 -5.28 11.25 13.03
C GLY A 85 -4.77 10.72 14.36
N LEU A 86 -4.20 9.51 14.41
CA LEU A 86 -3.68 8.93 15.66
C LEU A 86 -2.57 9.77 16.31
N PRO A 87 -1.63 10.38 15.58
CA PRO A 87 -0.63 11.26 16.20
C PRO A 87 -1.22 12.51 16.86
N GLN A 88 -2.44 12.91 16.49
CA GLN A 88 -3.10 14.12 16.99
C GLN A 88 -4.17 13.82 18.04
N LEU A 89 -4.90 12.72 17.88
CA LEU A 89 -6.07 12.35 18.68
C LEU A 89 -5.81 11.16 19.61
N GLY A 90 -4.75 10.40 19.34
CA GLY A 90 -4.40 9.20 20.09
C GLY A 90 -3.70 9.49 21.42
N PHE A 91 -3.33 8.42 22.11
CA PHE A 91 -2.52 8.48 23.32
C PHE A 91 -1.07 8.80 22.97
N ASN A 92 -0.42 9.61 23.79
CA ASN A 92 1.00 9.94 23.63
C ASN A 92 1.88 8.71 23.94
N ASN A 93 2.09 7.87 22.92
CA ASN A 93 3.00 6.74 22.96
C ASN A 93 3.64 6.55 21.56
N PRO A 94 4.81 5.88 21.47
CA PRO A 94 5.55 5.77 20.21
C PRO A 94 4.75 5.15 19.05
N VAL A 95 3.82 4.25 19.34
CA VAL A 95 3.02 3.51 18.35
C VAL A 95 1.94 4.41 17.73
N GLN A 96 1.15 5.09 18.55
CA GLN A 96 0.08 5.97 18.04
C GLN A 96 0.63 7.28 17.49
N ASN A 97 1.75 7.78 18.02
CA ASN A 97 2.44 8.95 17.50
C ASN A 97 2.98 8.75 16.07
N THR A 98 3.10 7.50 15.62
CA THR A 98 3.52 7.14 14.24
C THR A 98 2.37 6.65 13.37
N GLY A 99 1.12 6.78 13.84
CA GLY A 99 -0.06 6.44 13.05
C GLY A 99 -0.49 4.97 13.11
N TYR A 100 0.00 4.20 14.09
CA TYR A 100 -0.32 2.78 14.26
C TYR A 100 -1.29 2.54 15.43
N VAL A 101 -2.24 1.62 15.22
CA VAL A 101 -3.16 1.18 16.28
C VAL A 101 -2.50 0.11 17.16
N PHE A 102 -1.72 -0.80 16.56
CA PHE A 102 -1.14 -1.97 17.23
C PHE A 102 0.39 -1.95 17.15
N SER A 103 1.05 -2.30 18.25
CA SER A 103 2.52 -2.39 18.35
C SER A 103 3.10 -3.37 17.34
N ASP A 104 2.48 -4.53 17.16
CA ASP A 104 3.00 -5.57 16.26
C ASP A 104 3.04 -5.10 14.80
N ALA A 105 2.06 -4.28 14.40
CA ALA A 105 2.04 -3.67 13.07
C ALA A 105 3.12 -2.59 12.94
N HIS A 106 3.29 -1.76 13.97
CA HIS A 106 4.34 -0.75 14.04
C HIS A 106 5.73 -1.39 13.95
N ASP A 107 6.03 -2.34 14.81
CA ASP A 107 7.37 -2.93 14.93
C ASP A 107 7.76 -3.69 13.66
N ARG A 108 6.83 -4.45 13.07
CA ARG A 108 7.04 -5.13 11.79
C ARG A 108 7.29 -4.15 10.65
N ASP A 109 6.54 -3.06 10.59
CA ASP A 109 6.66 -2.07 9.52
C ASP A 109 7.97 -1.28 9.64
N GLN A 110 8.38 -0.92 10.85
CA GLN A 110 9.69 -0.32 11.13
C GLN A 110 10.83 -1.28 10.75
N ALA A 111 10.75 -2.54 11.18
CA ALA A 111 11.75 -3.56 10.81
C ALA A 111 11.83 -3.73 9.29
N ALA A 112 10.70 -3.75 8.58
CA ALA A 112 10.66 -3.85 7.12
C ALA A 112 11.38 -2.68 6.46
N TYR A 113 11.10 -1.46 6.90
CA TYR A 113 11.72 -0.26 6.36
C TYR A 113 13.24 -0.25 6.61
N GLN A 114 13.67 -0.60 7.83
CA GLN A 114 15.09 -0.68 8.17
C GLN A 114 15.83 -1.73 7.32
N ILE A 115 15.23 -2.91 7.11
CA ILE A 115 15.81 -3.95 6.23
C ILE A 115 15.98 -3.40 4.81
N ALA A 116 14.96 -2.72 4.30
CA ALA A 116 14.96 -2.16 2.94
C ALA A 116 16.10 -1.16 2.70
N ILE A 117 16.41 -0.30 3.67
CA ILE A 117 17.43 0.75 3.54
C ILE A 117 18.81 0.35 4.06
N SER A 118 18.93 -0.77 4.79
CA SER A 118 20.15 -1.17 5.50
C SER A 118 21.40 -1.37 4.63
N GLY A 119 21.24 -1.64 3.33
CA GLY A 119 22.32 -2.03 2.42
C GLY A 119 22.98 -3.39 2.74
N LYS A 120 22.51 -4.10 3.76
CA LYS A 120 23.01 -5.41 4.19
C LYS A 120 22.21 -6.55 3.57
N ALA A 121 22.71 -7.78 3.64
CA ALA A 121 21.95 -8.96 3.24
C ALA A 121 20.63 -9.06 4.01
N TRP A 122 19.51 -9.32 3.32
CA TRP A 122 18.18 -9.32 3.94
C TRP A 122 17.93 -10.54 4.82
N LEU A 123 18.36 -11.72 4.37
CA LEU A 123 18.02 -12.98 5.02
C LEU A 123 18.43 -13.04 6.51
N PRO A 124 19.64 -12.61 6.93
CA PRO A 124 19.99 -12.55 8.35
C PRO A 124 19.11 -11.59 9.16
N GLN A 125 18.73 -10.46 8.58
CA GLN A 125 17.91 -9.44 9.25
C GLN A 125 16.45 -9.87 9.40
N ILE A 126 15.90 -10.56 8.39
CA ILE A 126 14.57 -11.17 8.47
C ILE A 126 14.55 -12.23 9.57
N LYS A 127 15.57 -13.11 9.63
CA LYS A 127 15.68 -14.12 10.70
C LYS A 127 15.79 -13.50 12.09
N ALA A 128 16.52 -12.40 12.24
CA ALA A 128 16.64 -11.69 13.51
C ALA A 128 15.31 -11.07 13.98
N ASN A 129 14.44 -10.68 13.05
CA ASN A 129 13.14 -10.05 13.33
C ASN A 129 11.96 -11.02 13.21
N ILE A 130 12.20 -12.34 13.18
CA ILE A 130 11.15 -13.33 12.95
C ILE A 130 10.04 -13.30 14.02
N ALA A 131 10.37 -12.89 15.25
CA ALA A 131 9.41 -12.72 16.33
C ALA A 131 8.37 -11.62 16.05
N THR A 132 8.72 -10.62 15.23
CA THR A 132 7.82 -9.53 14.81
C THR A 132 6.98 -9.90 13.58
N ASP A 133 7.32 -11.00 12.88
CA ASP A 133 6.59 -11.48 11.71
C ASP A 133 6.05 -12.89 11.95
N GLN A 134 4.92 -12.96 12.67
CA GLN A 134 4.25 -14.22 13.01
C GLN A 134 3.83 -15.05 11.78
N TYR A 135 3.75 -14.45 10.59
CA TYR A 135 3.37 -15.11 9.34
C TYR A 135 4.54 -15.25 8.34
N GLY A 136 5.74 -14.81 8.72
CA GLY A 136 7.05 -15.05 8.09
C GLY A 136 7.29 -14.48 6.68
N GLY A 137 6.24 -14.10 5.95
CA GLY A 137 6.35 -13.55 4.59
C GLY A 137 6.09 -12.06 4.50
N LEU A 138 5.39 -11.48 5.48
CA LEU A 138 4.89 -10.13 5.36
C LEU A 138 6.00 -9.10 5.60
N LEU A 139 6.97 -9.39 6.48
CA LEU A 139 8.17 -8.56 6.68
C LEU A 139 9.00 -8.47 5.41
N ALA A 140 9.27 -9.60 4.77
CA ALA A 140 10.05 -9.66 3.52
C ALA A 140 9.34 -8.92 2.38
N PHE A 141 8.03 -9.11 2.25
CA PHE A 141 7.22 -8.40 1.26
C PHE A 141 7.21 -6.89 1.51
N SER A 142 7.03 -6.46 2.77
CA SER A 142 7.05 -5.04 3.16
C SER A 142 8.41 -4.41 2.85
N ALA A 143 9.51 -5.11 3.18
CA ALA A 143 10.87 -4.66 2.88
C ALA A 143 11.09 -4.51 1.37
N LEU A 144 10.56 -5.44 0.56
CA LEU A 144 10.59 -5.34 -0.90
C LEU A 144 9.85 -4.12 -1.42
N VAL A 145 8.65 -3.87 -0.92
CA VAL A 145 7.86 -2.69 -1.30
C VAL A 145 8.62 -1.41 -0.95
N TYR A 146 9.17 -1.31 0.26
CA TYR A 146 9.93 -0.12 0.65
C TYR A 146 11.22 0.04 -0.15
N TRP A 147 11.94 -1.03 -0.45
CA TRP A 147 13.17 -0.95 -1.25
C TRP A 147 12.90 -0.41 -2.66
N ILE A 148 11.79 -0.83 -3.30
CA ILE A 148 11.43 -0.38 -4.64
C ILE A 148 10.79 1.02 -4.63
N PHE A 149 9.83 1.26 -3.73
CA PHE A 149 8.92 2.41 -3.79
C PHE A 149 9.19 3.48 -2.74
N SER A 150 10.06 3.25 -1.76
CA SER A 150 10.24 4.20 -0.66
C SER A 150 11.61 4.18 0.02
N ALA A 151 12.67 3.79 -0.68
CA ALA A 151 14.00 3.75 -0.07
C ALA A 151 14.51 5.12 0.44
N ASP A 152 13.88 6.22 0.00
CA ASP A 152 14.21 7.60 0.39
C ASP A 152 13.60 8.04 1.73
N VAL A 153 12.39 7.61 2.05
CA VAL A 153 11.69 7.95 3.31
C VAL A 153 10.62 6.90 3.61
N HIS A 154 10.31 6.68 4.87
CA HIS A 154 9.30 5.73 5.27
C HIS A 154 7.89 6.20 4.88
N ARG A 155 7.14 5.42 4.07
CA ARG A 155 5.77 5.75 3.64
C ARG A 155 4.77 4.64 3.95
N PRO A 156 4.25 4.57 5.18
CA PRO A 156 3.28 3.55 5.61
C PRO A 156 2.05 3.39 4.71
N LEU A 157 1.59 4.47 4.07
CA LEU A 157 0.42 4.45 3.19
C LEU A 157 0.59 3.54 1.97
N LEU A 158 1.81 3.17 1.58
CA LEU A 158 2.04 2.14 0.54
C LEU A 158 1.49 0.78 0.98
N MET A 159 1.67 0.41 2.24
CA MET A 159 1.16 -0.84 2.80
C MET A 159 -0.36 -0.79 2.99
N VAL A 160 -0.91 0.39 3.28
CA VAL A 160 -2.36 0.64 3.25
C VAL A 160 -2.93 0.40 1.85
N LEU A 161 -2.30 0.92 0.79
CA LEU A 161 -2.75 0.69 -0.58
C LEU A 161 -2.78 -0.79 -0.95
N ILE A 162 -1.71 -1.52 -0.62
CA ILE A 162 -1.59 -2.94 -0.95
C ILE A 162 -2.61 -3.76 -0.18
N SER A 163 -2.75 -3.54 1.13
CA SER A 163 -3.74 -4.24 1.96
C SER A 163 -5.18 -3.90 1.54
N ALA A 164 -5.46 -2.64 1.19
CA ALA A 164 -6.76 -2.24 0.65
C ALA A 164 -7.08 -2.94 -0.67
N ALA A 165 -6.11 -3.07 -1.57
CA ALA A 165 -6.28 -3.80 -2.83
C ALA A 165 -6.45 -5.30 -2.60
N ALA A 166 -5.65 -5.92 -1.74
CA ALA A 166 -5.79 -7.34 -1.40
C ALA A 166 -7.19 -7.64 -0.85
N MET A 167 -7.65 -6.86 0.13
CA MET A 167 -8.98 -7.03 0.73
C MET A 167 -10.14 -6.70 -0.23
N ALA A 168 -9.93 -5.81 -1.20
CA ALA A 168 -10.94 -5.53 -2.23
C ALA A 168 -11.01 -6.64 -3.28
N ALA A 169 -9.94 -7.40 -3.49
CA ALA A 169 -9.91 -8.52 -4.44
C ALA A 169 -10.67 -9.75 -3.91
N GLY A 170 -10.73 -9.93 -2.59
CA GLY A 170 -11.40 -11.05 -1.92
C GLY A 170 -10.48 -11.78 -0.96
#